data_AF-A0A7J2L676-F1
#
_entry.id   AF-A0A7J2L676-F1
#
_cell.length_a   1.000
_cell.length_b   1.000
_cell.length_c   1.000
_cell.angle_alpha   90.00
_cell.angle_beta   90.00
_cell.angle_gamma   90.00
#
_symmetry.space_group_name_H-M   'P 1'
#
loop_
_entity.id
_entity.type
_entity.pdbx_description
1 polymer ?
#
loop_
_entity_poly.entity_id
_entity_poly.type
_entity_poly.pdbx_seq_one_letter_code
_entity_poly.pdbx_strand_id
1 'polypeptide(L)'
;SYIRQTAIANPYAHIIFNGPNGKIEFKRSVNKLPPLPKEIKPHPHGIELGILRRMLKHTKSKTVLSFLTNDFCRVGIKSAKDMCKLAGINPNTDPRELGPKESEKLFRAMKRVKLSRPPVDCLSPLGEDLILKGLEKEVKAEFFASVSRPPTVYRGLPFQVEAGIAYGGELPRDRTVEVLRLSNRVPLLYQPGDCAITKAVSQVDWRRYGLQQPGKSLPTGPAVILVHFASVWVPFISESKQAIASYPVIMKEIKPALQEVGRKLQRYVAGKRRIEMSRKRRMIFERYIPEVAMSLSKLTKIKAEEIKNKLMEMTKKKTEVKLVGAKEGSVEKTE
;
A
#
# COMPACT_ATOMS: atom_id res chain seq x y z
N SER A 1 14.43 13.23 -7.23
CA SER A 1 13.22 12.39 -7.13
C SER A 1 13.51 11.01 -6.55
N TYR A 2 14.36 10.19 -7.19
CA TYR A 2 14.67 8.82 -6.71
C TYR A 2 15.08 8.77 -5.23
N ILE A 3 16.07 9.57 -4.83
CA ILE A 3 16.61 9.56 -3.47
C ILE A 3 15.54 9.94 -2.42
N ARG A 4 14.67 10.90 -2.74
CA ARG A 4 13.52 11.27 -1.89
C ARG A 4 12.58 10.08 -1.70
N GLN A 5 12.18 9.41 -2.78
CA GLN A 5 11.29 8.25 -2.69
C GLN A 5 11.95 7.07 -1.95
N THR A 6 13.27 6.88 -2.12
CA THR A 6 14.04 5.89 -1.36
C THR A 6 14.10 6.23 0.13
N ALA A 7 14.23 7.51 0.49
CA ALA A 7 14.19 7.96 1.88
C ALA A 7 12.80 7.75 2.53
N ILE A 8 11.71 7.90 1.76
CA ILE A 8 10.34 7.56 2.20
C ILE A 8 10.21 6.06 2.41
N ALA A 9 10.69 5.25 1.47
CA ALA A 9 10.61 3.79 1.54
C ALA A 9 11.50 3.19 2.64
N ASN A 10 12.56 3.90 3.06
CA ASN A 10 13.55 3.43 4.02
C ASN A 10 13.75 4.49 5.13
N PRO A 11 12.75 4.73 6.00
CA PRO A 11 12.84 5.75 7.06
C PRO A 11 13.95 5.49 8.08
N TYR A 12 14.44 4.25 8.15
CA TYR A 12 15.56 3.83 8.99
C TYR A 12 16.93 4.13 8.40
N ALA A 13 17.01 4.55 7.14
CA ALA A 13 18.26 4.92 6.49
C ALA A 13 18.57 6.41 6.69
N HIS A 14 19.84 6.71 6.92
CA HIS A 14 20.38 8.06 6.78
C HIS A 14 21.07 8.15 5.42
N ILE A 15 20.55 8.99 4.54
CA ILE A 15 21.03 9.09 3.16
C ILE A 15 21.64 10.47 2.97
N ILE A 16 22.91 10.51 2.59
CA ILE A 16 23.61 11.74 2.20
C ILE A 16 23.96 11.60 0.72
N PHE A 17 23.51 12.56 -0.08
CA PHE A 17 23.81 12.64 -1.50
C PHE A 17 24.56 13.92 -1.80
N ASN A 18 25.83 13.78 -2.18
CA ASN A 18 26.66 14.89 -2.64
C ASN A 18 26.58 14.92 -4.17
N GLY A 19 25.70 15.76 -4.71
CA GLY A 19 25.53 15.95 -6.14
C GLY A 19 26.27 17.19 -6.66
N PRO A 20 26.31 17.38 -8.00
CA PRO A 20 26.90 18.56 -8.62
C PRO A 20 26.20 19.86 -8.19
N ASN A 21 24.92 19.79 -7.82
CA ASN A 21 24.12 20.95 -7.41
C ASN A 21 24.09 21.14 -5.88
N GLY A 22 24.95 20.45 -5.14
CA GLY A 22 25.06 20.53 -3.69
C GLY A 22 24.70 19.25 -2.95
N LYS A 23 24.79 19.33 -1.62
CA LYS A 23 24.55 18.24 -0.69
C LYS A 23 23.08 18.18 -0.26
N ILE A 24 22.47 17.01 -0.42
CA ILE A 24 21.12 16.71 0.07
C ILE A 24 21.25 15.65 1.15
N GLU A 25 20.62 15.89 2.31
CA GLU A 25 20.68 14.98 3.45
C GLU A 25 19.27 14.60 3.92
N PHE A 26 19.04 13.29 4.06
CA PHE A 26 17.82 12.70 4.57
C PHE A 26 18.15 11.90 5.83
N LYS A 27 17.96 12.50 7.02
CA LYS A 27 18.26 11.87 8.32
C LYS A 27 17.32 10.70 8.62
N ARG A 28 17.78 9.66 9.33
CA ARG A 28 16.88 8.56 9.73
C ARG A 28 15.80 9.06 10.71
N SER A 29 14.57 8.57 10.62
CA SER A 29 13.49 8.85 11.59
C SER A 29 13.20 7.66 12.51
N VAL A 30 13.72 6.48 12.19
CA VAL A 30 13.48 5.23 12.93
C VAL A 30 14.78 4.47 13.09
N ASN A 31 14.99 3.81 14.23
CA ASN A 31 16.13 2.91 14.45
C ASN A 31 15.75 1.42 14.31
N LYS A 32 14.44 1.11 14.32
CA LYS A 32 13.91 -0.24 14.12
C LYS A 32 13.98 -0.65 12.65
N LEU A 33 14.68 -1.74 12.37
CA LEU A 33 14.73 -2.36 11.05
C LEU A 33 13.51 -3.27 10.83
N PRO A 34 13.02 -3.38 9.58
CA PRO A 34 12.01 -4.37 9.23
C PRO A 34 12.58 -5.80 9.28
N PRO A 35 11.73 -6.84 9.43
CA PRO A 35 12.18 -8.23 9.50
C PRO A 35 12.92 -8.62 8.22
N LEU A 36 14.00 -9.37 8.33
CA LEU A 36 14.76 -9.82 7.17
C LEU A 36 13.96 -10.85 6.34
N PRO A 37 14.03 -10.79 5.00
CA PRO A 37 13.43 -11.81 4.16
C PRO A 37 14.11 -13.16 4.40
N LYS A 38 13.34 -14.24 4.30
CA LYS A 38 13.85 -15.61 4.38
C LYS A 38 13.87 -16.24 3.00
N GLU A 39 14.92 -17.00 2.73
CA GLU A 39 14.99 -17.79 1.50
C GLU A 39 13.95 -18.91 1.53
N ILE A 40 13.27 -19.11 0.41
CA ILE A 40 12.32 -20.20 0.23
C ILE A 40 12.59 -20.96 -1.06
N LYS A 41 12.31 -22.26 -1.01
CA LYS A 41 12.30 -23.11 -2.21
C LYS A 41 11.15 -22.71 -3.13
N PRO A 42 11.32 -22.82 -4.46
CA PRO A 42 10.28 -22.50 -5.40
C PRO A 42 9.04 -23.36 -5.19
N HIS A 43 7.87 -22.79 -5.49
CA HIS A 43 6.62 -23.53 -5.51
C HIS A 43 6.37 -24.08 -6.92
N PRO A 44 5.85 -25.33 -7.09
CA PRO A 44 5.59 -25.92 -8.40
C PRO A 44 4.69 -25.08 -9.31
N HIS A 45 3.72 -24.36 -8.74
CA HIS A 45 2.86 -23.46 -9.53
C HIS A 45 3.54 -22.18 -10.01
N GLY A 46 4.70 -21.81 -9.46
CA GLY A 46 5.43 -20.58 -9.79
C GLY A 46 6.62 -20.73 -10.72
N ILE A 47 7.07 -21.96 -10.97
CA ILE A 47 8.14 -22.19 -11.93
C ILE A 47 7.66 -22.13 -13.38
N GLU A 48 8.59 -21.87 -14.29
CA GLU A 48 8.42 -22.01 -15.74
C GLU A 48 9.16 -23.25 -16.25
N LEU A 49 8.81 -23.71 -17.45
CA LEU A 49 9.40 -24.92 -18.04
C LEU A 49 10.93 -24.81 -18.18
N GLY A 50 11.43 -23.64 -18.57
CA GLY A 50 12.88 -23.40 -18.70
C GLY A 50 13.61 -23.50 -17.36
N ILE A 51 13.01 -22.97 -16.29
CA ILE A 51 13.53 -23.08 -14.92
C ILE A 51 13.51 -24.53 -14.47
N LEU A 52 12.40 -25.26 -14.70
CA LEU A 52 12.30 -26.68 -14.36
C LEU A 52 13.42 -27.48 -15.03
N ARG A 53 13.65 -27.30 -16.33
CA ARG A 53 14.72 -27.99 -17.07
C ARG A 53 16.10 -27.68 -16.50
N ARG A 54 16.34 -26.43 -16.08
CA ARG A 54 17.59 -26.05 -15.42
C ARG A 54 17.73 -26.73 -14.05
N MET A 55 16.66 -26.76 -13.25
CA MET A 55 16.65 -27.43 -11.96
C MET A 55 16.90 -28.95 -12.10
N LEU A 56 16.28 -29.60 -13.07
CA LEU A 56 16.48 -31.03 -13.36
C LEU A 56 17.94 -31.36 -13.68
N LYS A 57 18.66 -30.47 -14.38
CA LYS A 57 20.08 -30.67 -14.72
C LYS A 57 21.03 -30.45 -13.54
N HIS A 58 20.70 -29.53 -12.64
CA HIS A 58 21.59 -29.11 -11.54
C HIS A 58 21.22 -29.68 -10.17
N THR A 59 20.14 -30.47 -10.06
CA THR A 59 19.75 -31.06 -8.79
C THR A 59 20.80 -32.06 -8.29
N LYS A 60 20.92 -32.14 -6.96
CA LYS A 60 21.71 -33.17 -6.27
C LYS A 60 20.92 -34.46 -6.05
N SER A 61 19.62 -34.44 -6.32
CA SER A 61 18.73 -35.58 -6.11
C SER A 61 18.95 -36.66 -7.16
N LYS A 62 19.08 -37.92 -6.73
CA LYS A 62 19.28 -39.07 -7.62
C LYS A 62 18.00 -39.60 -8.26
N THR A 63 16.83 -39.22 -7.74
CA THR A 63 15.53 -39.70 -8.23
C THR A 63 14.56 -38.53 -8.42
N VAL A 64 13.65 -38.64 -9.40
CA VAL A 64 12.59 -37.64 -9.64
C VAL A 64 11.72 -37.46 -8.39
N LEU A 65 11.44 -38.52 -7.65
CA LEU A 65 10.71 -38.43 -6.39
C LEU A 65 11.44 -37.52 -5.38
N SER A 66 12.73 -37.77 -5.17
CA SER A 66 13.57 -37.00 -4.25
C SER A 66 13.70 -35.54 -4.69
N PHE A 67 13.87 -35.32 -5.99
CA PHE A 67 13.90 -33.98 -6.60
C PHE A 67 12.63 -33.19 -6.28
N LEU A 68 11.46 -33.77 -6.54
CA LEU A 68 10.17 -33.10 -6.31
C LEU A 68 9.96 -32.77 -4.83
N THR A 69 10.38 -33.64 -3.91
CA THR A 69 10.21 -33.42 -2.47
C THR A 69 11.24 -32.47 -1.87
N ASN A 70 12.48 -32.48 -2.36
CA ASN A 70 13.58 -31.74 -1.75
C ASN A 70 13.76 -30.35 -2.36
N ASP A 71 13.47 -30.15 -3.65
CA ASP A 71 13.80 -28.89 -4.33
C ASP A 71 12.61 -27.93 -4.41
N PHE A 72 11.41 -28.38 -4.02
CA PHE A 72 10.19 -27.58 -4.02
C PHE A 72 9.60 -27.43 -2.62
N CYS A 73 9.00 -26.28 -2.35
CA CYS A 73 8.21 -26.12 -1.13
C CYS A 73 6.82 -26.77 -1.30
N ARG A 74 6.25 -27.25 -0.19
CA ARG A 74 4.89 -27.80 -0.11
C ARG A 74 4.63 -29.03 -1.01
N VAL A 75 5.68 -29.76 -1.37
CA VAL A 75 5.57 -31.06 -2.06
C VAL A 75 5.96 -32.17 -1.11
N GLY A 76 4.98 -32.99 -0.73
CA GLY A 76 5.22 -34.23 0.02
C GLY A 76 5.36 -35.44 -0.90
N ILE A 77 5.70 -36.59 -0.32
CA ILE A 77 5.89 -37.86 -1.05
C ILE A 77 4.65 -38.24 -1.85
N LYS A 78 3.45 -38.11 -1.26
CA LYS A 78 2.17 -38.42 -1.93
C LYS A 78 1.97 -37.56 -3.18
N SER A 79 2.06 -36.23 -3.03
CA SER A 79 1.92 -35.30 -4.16
C SER A 79 2.98 -35.51 -5.23
N ALA A 80 4.21 -35.85 -4.85
CA ALA A 80 5.27 -36.13 -5.81
C ALA A 80 4.98 -37.41 -6.61
N LYS A 81 4.52 -38.49 -5.95
CA LYS A 81 4.07 -39.71 -6.63
C LYS A 81 2.89 -39.44 -7.58
N ASP A 82 1.94 -38.61 -7.16
CA ASP A 82 0.81 -38.22 -8.00
C ASP A 82 1.25 -37.43 -9.25
N MET A 83 2.24 -36.53 -9.11
CA MET A 83 2.85 -35.82 -10.25
C MET A 83 3.53 -36.78 -11.22
N CYS A 84 4.33 -37.72 -10.72
CA CYS A 84 5.01 -38.73 -11.54
C CYS A 84 3.99 -39.62 -12.26
N LYS A 85 2.94 -40.08 -11.57
CA LYS A 85 1.87 -40.90 -12.14
C LYS A 85 1.14 -40.17 -13.28
N LEU A 86 0.79 -38.89 -13.08
CA LEU A 86 0.15 -38.07 -14.11
C LEU A 86 1.07 -37.76 -15.30
N ALA A 87 2.39 -37.68 -15.07
CA ALA A 87 3.37 -37.45 -16.11
C ALA A 87 3.74 -38.73 -16.88
N GLY A 88 3.43 -39.91 -16.34
CA GLY A 88 3.88 -41.21 -16.86
C GLY A 88 5.39 -41.43 -16.67
N ILE A 89 5.96 -40.90 -15.59
CA ILE A 89 7.41 -40.96 -15.29
C ILE A 89 7.63 -41.89 -14.09
N ASN A 90 8.62 -42.76 -14.16
CA ASN A 90 9.00 -43.60 -13.04
C ASN A 90 9.63 -42.73 -11.92
N PRO A 91 9.13 -42.76 -10.67
CA PRO A 91 9.65 -41.95 -9.58
C PRO A 91 11.15 -42.16 -9.28
N ASN A 92 11.70 -43.32 -9.64
CA ASN A 92 13.10 -43.70 -9.40
C ASN A 92 14.05 -43.33 -10.54
N THR A 93 13.56 -42.79 -11.66
CA THR A 93 14.40 -42.31 -12.75
C THR A 93 15.30 -41.16 -12.28
N ASP A 94 16.48 -41.04 -12.87
CA ASP A 94 17.37 -39.90 -12.61
C ASP A 94 16.76 -38.61 -13.22
N PRO A 95 16.58 -37.52 -12.44
CA PRO A 95 16.08 -36.25 -12.95
C PRO A 95 16.84 -35.71 -14.17
N ARG A 96 18.13 -36.02 -14.29
CA ARG A 96 19.04 -35.51 -15.33
C ARG A 96 18.86 -36.22 -16.67
N GLU A 97 18.28 -37.43 -16.65
CA GLU A 97 17.99 -38.21 -17.85
C GLU A 97 16.67 -37.79 -18.53
N LEU A 98 15.84 -36.99 -17.84
CA LEU A 98 14.55 -36.58 -18.37
C LEU A 98 14.68 -35.72 -19.62
N GLY A 99 14.17 -36.24 -20.73
CA GLY A 99 14.20 -35.56 -22.02
C GLY A 99 13.29 -34.32 -22.08
N PRO A 100 13.37 -33.51 -23.15
CA PRO A 100 12.54 -32.33 -23.32
C PRO A 100 11.02 -32.59 -23.24
N LYS A 101 10.55 -33.70 -23.82
CA LYS A 101 9.14 -34.12 -23.84
C LYS A 101 8.66 -34.57 -22.45
N GLU A 102 9.49 -35.29 -21.71
CA GLU A 102 9.17 -35.77 -20.36
C GLU A 102 9.15 -34.62 -19.35
N SER A 103 10.13 -33.71 -19.46
CA SER A 103 10.15 -32.47 -18.68
C SER A 103 8.86 -31.65 -18.86
N GLU A 104 8.33 -31.60 -20.08
CA GLU A 104 7.06 -30.90 -20.36
C GLU A 104 5.86 -31.63 -19.77
N LYS A 105 5.80 -32.96 -19.87
CA LYS A 105 4.76 -33.78 -19.21
C LYS A 105 4.78 -33.57 -17.70
N LEU A 106 5.96 -33.60 -17.09
CA LEU A 106 6.15 -33.35 -15.66
C LEU A 106 5.68 -31.95 -15.27
N PHE A 107 6.07 -30.93 -16.04
CA PHE A 107 5.63 -29.55 -15.81
C PHE A 107 4.10 -29.41 -15.84
N ARG A 108 3.45 -30.00 -16.83
CA ARG A 108 1.98 -30.01 -16.93
C ARG A 108 1.34 -30.73 -15.74
N ALA A 109 1.91 -31.85 -15.30
CA ALA A 109 1.45 -32.57 -14.10
C ALA A 109 1.59 -31.71 -12.83
N MET A 110 2.73 -31.04 -12.64
CA MET A 110 2.98 -30.15 -11.50
C MET A 110 1.95 -29.01 -11.38
N LYS A 111 1.46 -28.46 -12.50
CA LYS A 111 0.41 -27.42 -12.50
C LYS A 111 -0.98 -27.97 -12.18
N ARG A 112 -1.25 -29.24 -12.49
CA ARG A 112 -2.56 -29.88 -12.29
C ARG A 112 -2.75 -30.38 -10.85
N VAL A 113 -1.69 -30.84 -10.21
CA VAL A 113 -1.75 -31.32 -8.83
C VAL A 113 -2.06 -30.15 -7.88
N LYS A 114 -3.07 -30.36 -7.02
CA LYS A 114 -3.44 -29.42 -5.97
C LYS A 114 -2.41 -29.50 -4.85
N LEU A 115 -1.81 -28.36 -4.53
CA LEU A 115 -0.81 -28.22 -3.48
C LEU A 115 -1.25 -27.19 -2.45
N SER A 116 -0.66 -27.30 -1.26
CA SER A 116 -0.82 -26.29 -0.21
C SER A 116 -0.18 -24.97 -0.61
N ARG A 117 -0.69 -23.86 -0.06
CA ARG A 117 -0.14 -22.53 -0.35
C ARG A 117 1.35 -22.44 0.06
N PRO A 118 2.18 -21.75 -0.73
CA PRO A 118 3.58 -21.50 -0.38
C PRO A 118 3.70 -20.75 0.97
N PRO A 119 4.84 -20.88 1.67
CA PRO A 119 5.13 -20.08 2.85
C PRO A 119 5.08 -18.58 2.52
N VAL A 120 4.51 -17.78 3.42
CA VAL A 120 4.37 -16.32 3.26
C VAL A 120 5.32 -15.54 4.17
N ASP A 121 6.01 -16.22 5.09
CA ASP A 121 6.97 -15.65 6.03
C ASP A 121 8.32 -15.29 5.39
N CYS A 122 8.45 -15.53 4.08
CA CYS A 122 9.59 -15.13 3.28
C CYS A 122 9.61 -13.64 2.93
N LEU A 123 8.46 -12.97 3.02
CA LEU A 123 8.32 -11.57 2.64
C LEU A 123 8.85 -10.65 3.73
N SER A 124 9.34 -9.50 3.29
CA SER A 124 9.91 -8.45 4.15
C SER A 124 9.17 -7.14 3.87
N PRO A 125 7.90 -7.01 4.30
CA PRO A 125 7.12 -5.78 4.12
C PRO A 125 7.74 -4.59 4.88
N LEU A 126 7.26 -3.37 4.62
CA LEU A 126 7.62 -2.20 5.42
C LEU A 126 6.80 -2.15 6.71
N GLY A 127 5.53 -2.52 6.64
CA GLY A 127 4.57 -2.37 7.74
C GLY A 127 3.97 -0.97 7.81
N GLU A 128 2.83 -0.88 8.49
CA GLU A 128 2.02 0.34 8.61
C GLU A 128 2.81 1.49 9.25
N ASP A 129 3.53 1.21 10.34
CA ASP A 129 4.28 2.20 11.09
C ASP A 129 5.43 2.83 10.30
N LEU A 130 6.19 2.02 9.54
CA LEU A 130 7.30 2.53 8.75
C LEU A 130 6.81 3.36 7.57
N ILE A 131 5.69 2.96 6.95
CA ILE A 131 5.07 3.74 5.88
C ILE A 131 4.61 5.11 6.39
N LEU A 132 3.96 5.17 7.57
CA LEU A 132 3.55 6.43 8.19
C LEU A 132 4.75 7.33 8.45
N LYS A 133 5.76 6.82 9.15
CA LYS A 133 6.96 7.60 9.49
C LYS A 133 7.78 8.03 8.26
N GLY A 134 7.75 7.24 7.20
CA GLY A 134 8.36 7.60 5.92
C GLY A 134 7.63 8.75 5.23
N LEU A 135 6.29 8.73 5.24
CA LEU A 135 5.48 9.81 4.68
C LEU A 135 5.56 11.09 5.53
N GLU A 136 5.44 10.99 6.85
CA GLU A 136 5.51 12.13 7.78
C GLU A 136 6.83 12.90 7.68
N LYS A 137 7.92 12.18 7.39
CA LYS A 137 9.27 12.75 7.27
C LYS A 137 9.43 13.64 6.04
N GLU A 138 8.89 13.23 4.89
CA GLU A 138 9.20 13.84 3.57
C GLU A 138 8.00 14.53 2.91
N VAL A 139 6.80 14.34 3.45
CA VAL A 139 5.56 14.91 2.92
C VAL A 139 4.95 15.81 3.98
N LYS A 140 4.88 17.11 3.70
CA LYS A 140 4.28 18.10 4.59
C LYS A 140 2.75 18.10 4.46
N ALA A 141 2.12 17.08 5.03
CA ALA A 141 0.67 16.92 5.06
C ALA A 141 0.11 17.06 6.49
N GLU A 142 -1.21 17.21 6.59
CA GLU A 142 -1.92 17.31 7.88
C GLU A 142 -2.44 15.96 8.37
N PHE A 143 -2.61 15.01 7.47
CA PHE A 143 -3.18 13.69 7.74
C PHE A 143 -2.38 12.60 7.04
N PHE A 144 -2.15 11.50 7.75
CA PHE A 144 -1.46 10.32 7.26
C PHE A 144 -2.25 9.07 7.65
N ALA A 145 -2.32 8.11 6.75
CA ALA A 145 -2.85 6.79 7.03
C ALA A 145 -2.11 5.73 6.21
N SER A 146 -1.88 4.57 6.80
CA SER A 146 -1.33 3.40 6.12
C SER A 146 -2.16 2.16 6.43
N VAL A 147 -1.99 1.14 5.59
CA VAL A 147 -2.60 -0.19 5.70
C VAL A 147 -1.62 -1.21 5.12
N SER A 148 -1.40 -2.32 5.83
CA SER A 148 -0.69 -3.49 5.32
C SER A 148 -1.67 -4.67 5.22
N ARG A 149 -1.94 -5.11 4.00
CA ARG A 149 -2.83 -6.24 3.74
C ARG A 149 -2.15 -7.57 4.10
N PRO A 150 -2.90 -8.64 4.41
CA PRO A 150 -2.32 -9.97 4.56
C PRO A 150 -1.68 -10.45 3.24
N PRO A 151 -0.61 -11.25 3.31
CA PRO A 151 0.05 -11.77 2.12
C PRO A 151 -0.87 -12.72 1.34
N THR A 152 -0.81 -12.61 0.02
CA THR A 152 -1.57 -13.40 -0.96
C THR A 152 -0.60 -14.09 -1.92
N VAL A 153 -1.08 -14.99 -2.76
CA VAL A 153 -0.26 -15.79 -3.67
C VAL A 153 -0.69 -15.58 -5.11
N TYR A 154 0.27 -15.26 -5.99
CA TYR A 154 0.10 -15.16 -7.43
C TYR A 154 0.91 -16.25 -8.11
N ARG A 155 0.27 -17.19 -8.81
CA ARG A 155 0.94 -18.33 -9.48
C ARG A 155 1.95 -19.03 -8.57
N GLY A 156 1.65 -19.26 -7.29
CA GLY A 156 2.60 -19.88 -6.36
C GLY A 156 3.72 -18.97 -5.84
N LEU A 157 3.70 -17.68 -6.17
CA LEU A 157 4.62 -16.66 -5.64
C LEU A 157 3.89 -15.81 -4.59
N PRO A 158 4.31 -15.85 -3.31
CA PRO A 158 3.80 -14.96 -2.28
C PRO A 158 4.07 -13.50 -2.63
N PHE A 159 3.07 -12.65 -2.41
CA PHE A 159 3.20 -11.20 -2.47
C PHE A 159 2.32 -10.54 -1.40
N GLN A 160 2.68 -9.32 -1.02
CA GLN A 160 1.94 -8.50 -0.07
C GLN A 160 1.84 -7.08 -0.61
N VAL A 161 0.69 -6.44 -0.37
CA VAL A 161 0.43 -5.07 -0.78
C VAL A 161 0.23 -4.20 0.45
N GLU A 162 0.89 -3.05 0.44
CA GLU A 162 0.75 -2.03 1.47
C GLU A 162 0.41 -0.71 0.79
N ALA A 163 -0.45 0.08 1.43
CA ALA A 163 -0.88 1.37 0.91
C ALA A 163 -0.70 2.44 1.99
N GLY A 164 -0.35 3.65 1.55
CA GLY A 164 -0.26 4.83 2.37
C GLY A 164 -0.92 6.02 1.68
N ILE A 165 -1.46 6.95 2.46
CA ILE A 165 -1.99 8.21 1.95
C ILE A 165 -1.60 9.34 2.88
N ALA A 166 -1.15 10.45 2.29
CA ALA A 166 -0.92 11.71 2.97
C ALA A 166 -1.86 12.76 2.35
N TYR A 167 -2.49 13.61 3.17
CA TYR A 167 -3.48 14.58 2.71
C TYR A 167 -3.40 15.94 3.42
N GLY A 168 -3.63 17.02 2.67
CA GLY A 168 -3.68 18.40 3.16
C GLY A 168 -2.30 19.05 3.33
N GLY A 169 -2.20 20.06 4.18
CA GLY A 169 -0.95 20.77 4.47
C GLY A 169 -0.50 21.66 3.31
N GLU A 170 0.79 21.58 2.99
CA GLU A 170 1.41 22.35 1.90
C GLU A 170 1.21 21.69 0.52
N LEU A 171 0.41 20.61 0.44
CA LEU A 171 0.15 19.92 -0.82
C LEU A 171 -0.76 20.75 -1.76
N PRO A 172 -0.45 20.79 -3.06
CA PRO A 172 -1.22 21.56 -4.04
C PRO A 172 -2.62 20.97 -4.24
N ARG A 173 -3.66 21.83 -4.22
CA ARG A 173 -5.06 21.39 -4.35
C ARG A 173 -5.49 21.09 -5.78
N ASP A 174 -4.92 21.80 -6.75
CA ASP A 174 -5.37 21.76 -8.14
C ASP A 174 -4.51 20.86 -9.04
N ARG A 175 -3.59 20.08 -8.44
CA ARG A 175 -2.73 19.16 -9.18
C ARG A 175 -3.22 17.72 -9.06
N THR A 176 -2.84 16.91 -10.05
CA THR A 176 -2.96 15.46 -9.99
C THR A 176 -2.14 14.93 -8.82
N VAL A 177 -2.72 14.00 -8.07
CA VAL A 177 -2.11 13.37 -6.92
C VAL A 177 -0.79 12.69 -7.29
N GLU A 178 0.25 12.88 -6.48
CA GLU A 178 1.51 12.16 -6.64
C GLU A 178 1.32 10.69 -6.22
N VAL A 179 1.66 9.76 -7.11
CA VAL A 179 1.59 8.31 -6.83
C VAL A 179 3.01 7.76 -6.66
N LEU A 180 3.36 7.42 -5.42
CA LEU A 180 4.61 6.77 -5.05
C LEU A 180 4.46 5.26 -5.25
N ARG A 181 5.15 4.73 -6.25
CA ARG A 181 5.11 3.31 -6.61
C ARG A 181 6.37 2.64 -6.09
N LEU A 182 6.22 1.69 -5.17
CA LEU A 182 7.33 0.95 -4.60
C LEU A 182 7.21 -0.54 -4.92
N SER A 183 8.34 -1.17 -5.23
CA SER A 183 8.46 -2.60 -5.44
C SER A 183 9.65 -3.11 -4.62
N ASN A 184 9.44 -4.01 -3.66
CA ASN A 184 10.50 -4.49 -2.76
C ASN A 184 11.36 -3.35 -2.20
N ARG A 185 10.72 -2.27 -1.70
CA ARG A 185 11.35 -1.04 -1.18
C ARG A 185 12.11 -0.17 -2.19
N VAL A 186 12.05 -0.51 -3.47
CA VAL A 186 12.66 0.25 -4.56
C VAL A 186 11.61 1.13 -5.25
N PRO A 187 11.86 2.43 -5.42
CA PRO A 187 10.97 3.31 -6.16
C PRO A 187 10.94 3.02 -7.67
N LEU A 188 9.73 3.01 -8.23
CA LEU A 188 9.48 2.88 -9.66
C LEU A 188 9.16 4.26 -10.24
N LEU A 189 10.07 4.82 -11.02
CA LEU A 189 9.93 6.20 -11.53
C LEU A 189 9.32 6.26 -12.92
N TYR A 190 9.72 5.35 -13.82
CA TYR A 190 9.34 5.42 -15.23
C TYR A 190 8.10 4.58 -15.55
N GLN A 191 7.51 4.82 -16.72
CA GLN A 191 6.35 4.09 -17.25
C GLN A 191 5.16 3.99 -16.26
N PRO A 192 4.72 5.10 -15.65
CA PRO A 192 3.60 5.06 -14.71
C PRO A 192 2.30 4.62 -15.39
N GLY A 193 2.08 4.91 -16.67
CA GLY A 193 0.85 4.57 -17.40
C GLY A 193 0.58 3.06 -17.48
N ASP A 194 1.62 2.24 -17.60
CA ASP A 194 1.48 0.79 -17.76
C ASP A 194 1.43 0.02 -16.45
N CYS A 195 1.86 0.65 -15.36
CA CYS A 195 1.99 0.04 -14.06
C CYS A 195 0.62 -0.32 -13.45
N ALA A 196 0.52 -1.54 -12.91
CA ALA A 196 -0.65 -2.02 -12.19
C ALA A 196 -1.08 -1.09 -11.04
N ILE A 197 -0.12 -0.49 -10.33
CA ILE A 197 -0.38 0.42 -9.22
C ILE A 197 -1.15 1.66 -9.73
N THR A 198 -0.64 2.34 -10.74
CA THR A 198 -1.28 3.54 -11.31
C THR A 198 -2.66 3.19 -11.86
N LYS A 199 -2.77 2.08 -12.60
CA LYS A 199 -4.06 1.58 -13.11
C LYS A 199 -5.04 1.29 -11.98
N ALA A 200 -4.58 0.75 -10.85
CA ALA A 200 -5.43 0.50 -9.69
C ALA A 200 -5.90 1.80 -9.04
N VAL A 201 -5.01 2.79 -8.87
CA VAL A 201 -5.34 4.11 -8.35
C VAL A 201 -6.37 4.80 -9.23
N SER A 202 -6.20 4.82 -10.56
CA SER A 202 -7.15 5.44 -11.49
C SER A 202 -8.51 4.75 -11.54
N GLN A 203 -8.58 3.44 -11.22
CA GLN A 203 -9.83 2.67 -11.22
C GLN A 203 -10.63 2.78 -9.91
N VAL A 204 -10.01 3.26 -8.82
CA VAL A 204 -10.72 3.55 -7.57
C VAL A 204 -11.46 4.88 -7.70
N ASP A 205 -12.71 4.94 -7.23
CA ASP A 205 -13.55 6.14 -7.26
C ASP A 205 -13.26 7.03 -6.04
N TRP A 206 -12.27 7.92 -6.17
CA TRP A 206 -11.78 8.77 -5.09
C TRP A 206 -12.73 9.90 -4.70
N ARG A 207 -13.74 10.18 -5.53
CA ARG A 207 -14.83 11.13 -5.22
C ARG A 207 -15.57 10.75 -3.94
N ARG A 208 -15.70 9.44 -3.69
CA ARG A 208 -16.31 8.91 -2.45
C ARG A 208 -15.46 9.21 -1.21
N TYR A 209 -14.17 9.42 -1.38
CA TYR A 209 -13.21 9.65 -0.29
C TYR A 209 -12.81 11.12 -0.13
N GLY A 210 -13.41 12.03 -0.89
CA GLY A 210 -13.23 13.47 -0.74
C GLY A 210 -12.22 14.13 -1.68
N LEU A 211 -11.66 13.39 -2.65
CA LEU A 211 -10.84 13.96 -3.73
C LEU A 211 -11.68 14.23 -4.98
N GLN A 212 -11.15 15.03 -5.90
CA GLN A 212 -11.77 15.25 -7.20
C GLN A 212 -11.20 14.24 -8.21
N GLN A 213 -11.99 13.83 -9.21
CA GLN A 213 -11.52 12.88 -10.22
C GLN A 213 -12.36 13.00 -11.51
N PRO A 214 -11.77 13.41 -12.63
CA PRO A 214 -12.46 13.41 -13.91
C PRO A 214 -12.46 11.99 -14.52
N GLY A 215 -13.61 11.33 -14.52
CA GLY A 215 -13.77 10.00 -15.10
C GLY A 215 -12.91 8.92 -14.41
N LYS A 216 -12.18 8.12 -15.20
CA LYS A 216 -11.25 7.07 -14.72
C LYS A 216 -9.77 7.48 -14.83
N SER A 217 -9.50 8.77 -14.65
CA SER A 217 -8.14 9.30 -14.59
C SER A 217 -7.59 9.25 -13.16
N LEU A 218 -6.36 9.72 -12.96
CA LEU A 218 -5.82 9.91 -11.61
C LEU A 218 -6.61 11.02 -10.88
N PRO A 219 -6.83 10.89 -9.56
CA PRO A 219 -7.51 11.92 -8.79
C PRO A 219 -6.68 13.22 -8.74
N THR A 220 -7.38 14.33 -8.57
CA THR A 220 -6.83 15.65 -8.31
C THR A 220 -7.15 16.06 -6.87
N GLY A 221 -6.18 16.69 -6.22
CA GLY A 221 -6.32 17.12 -4.83
C GLY A 221 -4.99 17.15 -4.07
N PRO A 222 -5.01 17.71 -2.84
CA PRO A 222 -3.83 17.84 -2.00
C PRO A 222 -3.52 16.50 -1.32
N ALA A 223 -3.14 15.49 -2.10
CA ALA A 223 -2.82 14.15 -1.60
C ALA A 223 -1.57 13.56 -2.26
N VAL A 224 -0.94 12.63 -1.53
CA VAL A 224 0.11 11.74 -2.03
C VAL A 224 -0.33 10.32 -1.68
N ILE A 225 -0.32 9.43 -2.66
CA ILE A 225 -0.68 8.02 -2.49
C ILE A 225 0.57 7.17 -2.66
N LEU A 226 0.87 6.34 -1.67
CA LEU A 226 1.95 5.37 -1.71
C LEU A 226 1.37 3.97 -1.85
N VAL A 227 1.93 3.16 -2.74
CA VAL A 227 1.64 1.72 -2.81
C VAL A 227 2.95 0.96 -2.89
N HIS A 228 3.12 0.03 -1.96
CA HIS A 228 4.25 -0.88 -1.91
C HIS A 228 3.79 -2.29 -2.27
N PHE A 229 4.47 -2.88 -3.26
CA PHE A 229 4.30 -4.27 -3.68
C PHE A 229 5.54 -5.06 -3.25
N ALA A 230 5.39 -5.94 -2.27
CA ALA A 230 6.44 -6.84 -1.80
C ALA A 230 6.22 -8.25 -2.36
N SER A 231 7.20 -8.83 -3.04
CA SER A 231 7.11 -10.19 -3.58
C SER A 231 8.49 -10.82 -3.72
N VAL A 232 8.57 -12.15 -3.61
CA VAL A 232 9.78 -12.92 -3.95
C VAL A 232 10.16 -12.76 -5.42
N TRP A 233 9.17 -12.60 -6.30
CA TRP A 233 9.38 -12.31 -7.70
C TRP A 233 8.29 -11.35 -8.18
N VAL A 234 8.71 -10.18 -8.66
CA VAL A 234 7.81 -9.12 -9.08
C VAL A 234 7.58 -9.26 -10.59
N PRO A 235 6.32 -9.36 -11.05
CA PRO A 235 6.02 -9.47 -12.47
C PRO A 235 6.19 -8.12 -13.16
N PHE A 236 7.39 -7.81 -13.63
CA PHE A 236 7.64 -6.61 -14.42
C PHE A 236 7.20 -6.80 -15.88
N ILE A 237 6.76 -5.71 -16.52
CA ILE A 237 6.36 -5.70 -17.94
C ILE A 237 7.61 -5.72 -18.85
N SER A 238 8.65 -5.02 -18.43
CA SER A 238 9.91 -4.86 -19.16
C SER A 238 11.11 -5.28 -18.31
N GLU A 239 12.22 -5.59 -18.97
CA GLU A 239 13.50 -5.88 -18.33
C GLU A 239 14.07 -4.69 -17.54
N SER A 240 13.62 -3.47 -17.85
CA SER A 240 13.98 -2.25 -17.11
C SER A 240 13.39 -2.17 -15.69
N LYS A 241 12.46 -3.08 -15.35
CA LYS A 241 11.83 -3.20 -14.02
C LYS A 241 11.16 -1.91 -13.52
N GLN A 242 10.51 -1.16 -14.42
CA GLN A 242 9.88 0.13 -14.10
C GLN A 242 8.36 0.07 -13.88
N ALA A 243 7.71 -0.99 -14.35
CA ALA A 243 6.26 -1.16 -14.25
C ALA A 243 5.87 -2.60 -13.93
N ILE A 244 4.95 -2.75 -12.97
CA ILE A 244 4.37 -4.03 -12.56
C ILE A 244 3.21 -4.37 -13.52
N ALA A 245 3.14 -5.63 -13.96
CA ALA A 245 2.09 -6.12 -14.84
C ALA A 245 0.72 -6.15 -14.17
N SER A 246 -0.32 -5.80 -14.92
CA SER A 246 -1.69 -5.60 -14.43
C SER A 246 -2.53 -6.90 -14.37
N TYR A 247 -2.02 -7.92 -13.68
CA TYR A 247 -2.77 -9.17 -13.52
C TYR A 247 -4.00 -8.99 -12.62
N PRO A 248 -5.15 -9.63 -12.93
CA PRO A 248 -6.37 -9.50 -12.14
C PRO A 248 -6.20 -9.82 -10.64
N VAL A 249 -5.39 -10.85 -10.31
CA VAL A 249 -5.10 -11.24 -8.92
C VAL A 249 -4.40 -10.11 -8.15
N ILE A 250 -3.45 -9.43 -8.79
CA ILE A 250 -2.71 -8.30 -8.20
C ILE A 250 -3.64 -7.09 -8.06
N MET A 251 -4.39 -6.77 -9.12
CA MET A 251 -5.35 -5.66 -9.11
C MET A 251 -6.44 -5.83 -8.04
N LYS A 252 -6.89 -7.07 -7.82
CA LYS A 252 -7.88 -7.42 -6.78
C LYS A 252 -7.35 -7.27 -5.36
N GLU A 253 -6.03 -7.18 -5.17
CA GLU A 253 -5.43 -6.92 -3.84
C GLU A 253 -5.02 -5.44 -3.66
N ILE A 254 -4.54 -4.77 -4.71
CA ILE A 254 -4.18 -3.34 -4.64
C ILE A 254 -5.43 -2.47 -4.41
N LYS A 255 -6.54 -2.77 -5.09
CA LYS A 255 -7.77 -1.96 -4.96
C LYS A 255 -8.33 -1.95 -3.53
N PRO A 256 -8.53 -3.08 -2.84
CA PRO A 256 -8.96 -3.08 -1.44
C PRO A 256 -8.02 -2.31 -0.52
N ALA A 257 -6.70 -2.44 -0.69
CA ALA A 257 -5.72 -1.69 0.10
C ALA A 257 -5.93 -0.17 -0.05
N LEU A 258 -6.10 0.30 -1.30
CA LEU A 258 -6.40 1.71 -1.61
C LEU A 258 -7.76 2.16 -1.07
N GLN A 259 -8.78 1.31 -1.14
CA GLN A 259 -10.10 1.62 -0.59
C GLN A 259 -10.08 1.74 0.93
N GLU A 260 -9.26 0.94 1.61
CA GLU A 260 -9.13 0.98 3.07
C GLU A 260 -8.49 2.29 3.55
N VAL A 261 -7.39 2.72 2.92
CA VAL A 261 -6.81 4.06 3.19
C VAL A 261 -7.76 5.18 2.75
N GLY A 262 -8.52 4.98 1.66
CA GLY A 262 -9.56 5.91 1.22
C GLY A 262 -10.68 6.11 2.25
N ARG A 263 -11.12 5.04 2.94
CA ARG A 263 -12.10 5.14 4.03
C ARG A 263 -11.53 5.91 5.22
N LYS A 264 -10.25 5.70 5.58
CA LYS A 264 -9.58 6.47 6.64
C LYS A 264 -9.54 7.97 6.27
N LEU A 265 -9.17 8.29 5.03
CA LEU A 265 -9.20 9.66 4.50
C LEU A 265 -10.60 10.27 4.54
N GLN A 266 -11.63 9.53 4.12
CA GLN A 266 -13.00 10.02 4.08
C GLN A 266 -13.48 10.51 5.45
N ARG A 267 -13.16 9.77 6.53
CA ARG A 267 -13.50 10.17 7.90
C ARG A 267 -12.85 11.50 8.26
N TYR A 268 -11.57 11.65 7.94
CA TYR A 268 -10.83 12.88 8.18
C TYR A 268 -11.40 14.08 7.40
N VAL A 269 -11.64 13.91 6.08
CA VAL A 269 -12.21 14.97 5.23
C VAL A 269 -13.62 15.35 5.67
N ALA A 270 -14.45 14.39 6.04
CA ALA A 270 -15.79 14.64 6.57
C ALA A 270 -15.72 15.43 7.90
N GLY A 271 -14.80 15.06 8.79
CA GLY A 271 -14.54 15.80 10.03
C GLY A 271 -14.12 17.26 9.78
N LYS A 272 -13.18 17.47 8.85
CA LYS A 272 -12.72 18.82 8.46
C LYS A 272 -13.86 19.68 7.89
N ARG A 273 -14.69 19.10 7.01
CA ARG A 273 -15.87 19.78 6.45
C ARG A 273 -16.89 20.16 7.53
N ARG A 274 -17.16 19.27 8.49
CA ARG A 274 -18.09 19.54 9.60
C ARG A 274 -17.65 20.73 10.45
N ILE A 275 -16.35 20.84 10.68
CA ILE A 275 -15.76 21.92 11.47
C ILE A 275 -15.78 23.24 10.71
N GLU A 276 -15.44 23.20 9.42
CA GLU A 276 -15.54 24.38 8.56
C GLU A 276 -16.98 24.91 8.47
N MET A 277 -17.96 24.02 8.31
CA MET A 277 -19.38 24.38 8.31
C MET A 277 -19.83 24.97 9.65
N SER A 278 -19.38 24.41 10.77
CA SER A 278 -19.66 24.94 12.11
C SER A 278 -19.04 26.33 12.27
N ARG A 279 -17.80 26.53 11.83
CA ARG A 279 -17.12 27.83 11.86
C ARG A 279 -17.83 28.89 11.01
N LYS A 280 -18.25 28.54 9.79
CA LYS A 280 -19.05 29.42 8.91
C LYS A 280 -20.38 29.80 9.57
N ARG A 281 -21.09 28.82 10.13
CA ARG A 281 -22.35 29.06 10.85
C ARG A 281 -22.16 29.98 12.06
N ARG A 282 -21.07 29.80 12.82
CA ARG A 282 -20.72 30.68 13.94
C ARG A 282 -20.46 32.11 13.48
N MET A 283 -19.67 32.29 12.42
CA MET A 283 -19.37 33.62 11.87
C MET A 283 -20.63 34.35 11.40
N ILE A 284 -21.58 33.62 10.79
CA ILE A 284 -22.89 34.14 10.41
C ILE A 284 -23.66 34.60 11.67
N PHE A 285 -23.78 33.74 12.69
CA PHE A 285 -24.47 34.12 13.93
C PHE A 285 -23.83 35.32 14.62
N GLU A 286 -22.50 35.36 14.75
CA GLU A 286 -21.78 36.49 15.34
C GLU A 286 -22.07 37.82 14.62
N ARG A 287 -22.30 37.79 13.30
CA ARG A 287 -22.70 38.96 12.51
C ARG A 287 -24.13 39.43 12.78
N TYR A 288 -25.09 38.51 12.98
CA TYR A 288 -26.51 38.85 13.17
C TYR A 288 -26.90 39.06 14.64
N ILE A 289 -26.14 38.53 15.60
CA ILE A 289 -26.43 38.65 17.05
C ILE A 289 -26.64 40.11 17.49
N PRO A 290 -25.84 41.12 17.06
CA PRO A 290 -26.06 42.51 17.47
C PRO A 290 -27.43 43.06 17.06
N GLU A 291 -27.88 42.79 15.83
CA GLU A 291 -29.18 43.23 15.30
C GLU A 291 -30.36 42.58 16.03
N VAL A 292 -30.23 41.27 16.29
CA VAL A 292 -31.24 40.52 17.05
C VAL A 292 -31.30 41.00 18.49
N ALA A 293 -30.16 41.28 19.12
CA ALA A 293 -30.10 41.81 20.49
C ALA A 293 -30.73 43.20 20.62
N MET A 294 -30.50 44.09 19.64
CA MET A 294 -31.15 45.41 19.59
C MET A 294 -32.67 45.29 19.43
N SER A 295 -33.14 44.41 18.55
CA SER A 295 -34.57 44.20 18.31
C SER A 295 -35.27 43.59 19.54
N LEU A 296 -34.64 42.60 20.18
CA LEU A 296 -35.16 41.97 21.40
C LEU A 296 -35.15 42.93 22.59
N SER A 297 -34.15 43.82 22.69
CA SER A 297 -34.10 44.85 23.74
C SER A 297 -35.30 45.79 23.66
N LYS A 298 -35.72 46.20 22.45
CA LYS A 298 -36.90 47.05 22.24
C LYS A 298 -38.20 46.37 22.70
N LEU A 299 -38.34 45.07 22.49
CA LEU A 299 -39.53 44.31 22.84
C LEU A 299 -39.60 43.94 24.34
N THR A 300 -38.46 43.56 24.91
CA THR A 300 -38.40 42.99 26.28
C THR A 300 -38.01 44.00 27.35
N LYS A 301 -37.58 45.21 26.97
CA LYS A 301 -37.00 46.26 27.84
C LYS A 301 -35.74 45.82 28.62
N ILE A 302 -35.17 44.67 28.29
CA ILE A 302 -33.89 44.19 28.84
C ILE A 302 -32.74 44.86 28.06
N LYS A 303 -31.60 45.11 28.72
CA LYS A 303 -30.41 45.70 28.09
C LYS A 303 -29.88 44.83 26.95
N ALA A 304 -29.64 45.43 25.79
CA ALA A 304 -29.14 44.74 24.59
C ALA A 304 -27.81 43.98 24.83
N GLU A 305 -26.94 44.48 25.71
CA GLU A 305 -25.65 43.85 26.04
C GLU A 305 -25.80 42.51 26.77
N GLU A 306 -26.78 42.39 27.68
CA GLU A 306 -27.05 41.14 28.38
C GLU A 306 -27.59 40.06 27.42
N ILE A 307 -28.47 40.46 26.50
CA ILE A 307 -29.03 39.57 25.47
C ILE A 307 -27.92 39.13 24.51
N LYS A 308 -27.07 40.06 24.07
CA LYS A 308 -25.91 39.76 23.22
C LYS A 308 -24.97 38.75 23.87
N ASN A 309 -24.62 38.93 25.14
CA ASN A 309 -23.71 38.03 25.85
C ASN A 309 -24.29 36.61 25.98
N LYS A 310 -25.59 36.49 26.30
CA LYS A 310 -26.28 35.19 26.36
C LYS A 310 -26.31 34.50 24.99
N LEU A 311 -26.64 35.23 23.91
CA LEU A 311 -26.66 34.68 22.55
C LEU A 311 -25.27 34.26 22.05
N MET A 312 -24.23 35.01 22.41
CA MET A 312 -22.83 34.65 22.14
C MET A 312 -22.43 33.36 22.86
N GLU A 313 -22.83 33.19 24.12
CA GLU A 313 -22.56 31.98 24.90
C GLU A 313 -23.29 30.74 24.34
N MET A 314 -24.57 30.91 23.97
CA MET A 314 -25.36 29.86 23.31
C MET A 314 -24.75 29.43 21.97
N THR A 315 -24.23 30.40 21.21
CA THR A 315 -23.56 30.12 19.93
C THR A 315 -22.25 29.37 20.15
N LYS A 316 -21.44 29.74 21.15
CA LYS A 316 -20.23 28.99 21.52
C LYS A 316 -20.56 27.54 21.88
N LYS A 317 -21.52 27.31 22.77
CA LYS A 317 -21.93 25.97 23.22
C LYS A 317 -22.46 25.08 22.08
N LYS A 318 -23.26 25.62 21.16
CA LYS A 318 -23.85 24.84 20.06
C LYS A 318 -22.91 24.57 18.88
N THR A 319 -21.79 25.30 18.79
CA THR A 319 -20.92 25.27 17.59
C THR A 319 -19.53 24.69 17.87
N GLU A 320 -19.27 24.24 19.09
CA GLU A 320 -18.05 23.56 19.46
C GLU A 320 -18.04 22.14 18.87
N VAL A 321 -17.23 21.92 17.83
CA VAL A 321 -17.01 20.61 17.24
C VAL A 321 -15.51 20.32 17.30
N LYS A 322 -15.13 19.30 18.07
CA LYS A 322 -13.73 18.85 18.16
C LYS A 322 -13.36 18.02 16.93
N LEU A 323 -12.13 18.19 16.43
CA LEU A 323 -11.52 17.29 15.44
C LEU A 323 -11.36 15.91 16.08
N VAL A 324 -12.05 14.90 15.56
CA VAL A 324 -11.71 13.50 15.83
C VAL A 324 -10.65 13.09 14.82
N GLY A 325 -9.45 12.71 15.29
CA GLY A 325 -8.42 12.06 14.46
C GLY A 325 -7.21 12.91 14.02
N ALA A 326 -6.95 14.07 14.62
CA ALA A 326 -5.64 14.72 14.48
C ALA A 326 -4.64 14.04 15.45
N LYS A 327 -3.92 13.03 14.93
CA LYS A 327 -2.95 12.12 15.59
C LYS A 327 -3.53 10.85 16.21
N GLU A 328 -3.91 9.88 15.37
CA GLU A 328 -3.76 8.46 15.74
C GLU A 328 -2.31 8.07 15.40
N GLY A 329 -1.39 8.33 16.32
CA GLY A 329 0.04 8.12 16.05
C GLY A 329 1.00 8.67 17.11
N SER A 330 0.60 8.68 18.38
CA SER A 330 1.55 8.76 19.49
C SER A 330 1.28 7.56 20.38
N VAL A 331 1.96 6.46 20.07
CA VAL A 331 2.10 5.34 21.00
C VAL A 331 2.63 5.92 22.31
N GLU A 332 1.90 5.61 23.38
CA GLU A 332 2.25 5.85 24.76
C GLU A 332 3.73 5.58 25.00
N LYS A 333 4.44 6.60 25.49
CA LYS A 333 5.65 6.35 26.28
C LYS A 333 5.15 5.92 27.65
N THR A 334 5.12 4.62 27.87
CA THR A 334 5.13 4.03 29.21
C THR A 334 6.57 3.69 29.52
N GLU A 335 7.11 4.45 30.48
CA GLU A 335 8.28 4.23 31.35
C GLU A 335 9.60 3.71 30.77
#